data_AF-A0A948VYE4-F1
#
_entry.id   AF-A0A948VYE4-F1
#
_cell.length_a   1.000
_cell.length_b   1.000
_cell.length_c   1.000
_cell.angle_alpha   90.00
_cell.angle_beta   90.00
_cell.angle_gamma   90.00
#
_symmetry.space_group_name_H-M   'P 1'
#
loop_
_entity.id
_entity.type
_entity.pdbx_description
1 polymer ?
#
loop_
_entity_poly.entity_id
_entity_poly.type
_entity_poly.pdbx_seq_one_letter_code
_entity_poly.pdbx_strand_id
1 'polypeptide(L)'
;HIHEPGLRTLVEAAVKSGKLTVSEKPEEADAFIIAVPTPFYEDQFGEYNGQEYKLADMRAVTSASEAILPYLRKGNLVVLESTSPPRITVDLVAPILERSGLKAGVDFHLVYSPERVLPGQILRELIENARVIGGITPASAQAGRDLYAVFVRGEIVQTDATTAEMVKLMENTYRDVNIAIANEFARLAERFGVDVWEAIGLANRHPRVRILSPGPGVGGHCISVDPWFLVEAAPDITPLIYTARNVNDAQPHFVLELVKRALGGLKGKKIAALGLSYKPDVDDLRESPAVEVVHLLQREGALVKAFEPFKADADLPGITAVPTLEAALKEADAVLLLVNHTELRALTPEKLAALTPARILIDTVNGWAGKNWEGAGFVVHCLGVRK
;
A
#
# COMPACT_ATOMS: atom_id res chain seq x y z
N HIS A 1 15.04 -3.19 2.21
CA HIS A 1 15.62 -3.18 0.85
C HIS A 1 14.88 -2.12 0.05
N ILE A 2 15.58 -1.18 -0.59
CA ILE A 2 14.96 -0.15 -1.46
C ILE A 2 15.38 -0.48 -2.89
N HIS A 3 14.41 -0.76 -3.74
CA HIS A 3 14.63 -1.01 -5.17
C HIS A 3 14.14 0.20 -5.97
N GLU A 4 15.06 1.11 -6.30
CA GLU A 4 14.78 2.30 -7.10
C GLU A 4 15.87 2.47 -8.17
N PRO A 5 15.52 2.44 -9.47
CA PRO A 5 16.49 2.59 -10.55
C PRO A 5 17.31 3.88 -10.42
N GLY A 6 18.64 3.78 -10.49
CA GLY A 6 19.54 4.93 -10.43
C GLY A 6 19.84 5.47 -9.02
N LEU A 7 19.08 5.08 -7.99
CA LEU A 7 19.28 5.57 -6.61
C LEU A 7 20.68 5.25 -6.08
N ARG A 8 21.15 4.00 -6.29
CA ARG A 8 22.49 3.57 -5.86
C ARG A 8 23.58 4.47 -6.43
N THR A 9 23.52 4.77 -7.73
CA THR A 9 24.52 5.61 -8.40
C THR A 9 24.52 7.04 -7.84
N LEU A 10 23.34 7.62 -7.59
CA LEU A 10 23.22 8.95 -7.01
C LEU A 10 23.77 9.01 -5.58
N VAL A 11 23.44 8.03 -4.73
CA VAL A 11 23.95 7.95 -3.35
C VAL A 11 25.47 7.79 -3.36
N GLU A 12 26.02 6.90 -4.18
CA GLU A 12 27.47 6.73 -4.30
C GLU A 12 28.17 8.02 -4.77
N ALA A 13 27.58 8.76 -5.71
CA ALA A 13 28.12 10.04 -6.15
C ALA A 13 28.06 11.13 -5.06
N ALA A 14 26.94 11.22 -4.33
CA ALA A 14 26.76 12.17 -3.24
C ALA A 14 27.75 11.92 -2.10
N VAL A 15 27.94 10.65 -1.71
CA VAL A 15 28.94 10.24 -0.72
C VAL A 15 30.36 10.56 -1.18
N LYS A 16 30.73 10.20 -2.42
CA LYS A 16 32.06 10.50 -2.98
C LYS A 16 32.37 12.00 -3.05
N SER A 17 31.34 12.83 -3.28
CA SER A 17 31.48 14.28 -3.32
C SER A 17 31.58 14.94 -1.93
N GLY A 18 31.34 14.20 -0.86
CA GLY A 18 31.27 14.72 0.51
C GLY A 18 30.00 15.51 0.82
N LYS A 19 29.02 15.54 -0.10
CA LYS A 19 27.72 16.20 0.09
C LYS A 19 26.70 15.37 0.85
N LEU A 20 26.96 14.07 1.01
CA LEU A 20 26.17 13.16 1.84
C LEU A 20 27.11 12.41 2.79
N THR A 21 26.88 12.59 4.09
CA THR A 21 27.50 11.82 5.16
C THR A 21 26.42 11.05 5.91
N VAL A 22 26.80 9.96 6.58
CA VAL A 22 25.88 9.12 7.36
C VAL A 22 26.41 9.02 8.78
N SER A 23 25.54 9.27 9.75
CA SER A 23 25.85 9.22 11.19
C SER A 23 24.70 8.53 11.94
N GLU A 24 25.03 7.89 13.07
CA GLU A 24 24.04 7.28 13.97
C GLU A 24 23.31 8.33 14.84
N LYS A 25 23.83 9.55 14.89
CA LYS A 25 23.26 10.65 15.69
C LYS A 25 23.08 11.89 14.82
N PRO A 26 22.04 12.72 15.09
CA PRO A 26 21.94 14.04 14.48
C PRO A 26 23.17 14.90 14.79
N GLU A 27 23.40 15.88 13.93
CA GLU A 27 24.44 16.90 14.08
C GLU A 27 23.82 18.29 13.90
N GLU A 28 24.61 19.35 14.11
CA GLU A 28 24.13 20.71 13.88
C GLU A 28 23.75 20.90 12.40
N ALA A 29 22.56 21.46 12.17
CA ALA A 29 22.04 21.71 10.82
C ALA A 29 21.15 22.95 10.79
N ASP A 30 20.94 23.51 9.60
CA ASP A 30 19.96 24.55 9.35
C ASP A 30 18.53 23.97 9.27
N ALA A 31 18.41 22.75 8.75
CA ALA A 31 17.15 22.04 8.60
C ALA A 31 17.26 20.56 9.01
N PHE A 32 16.21 20.06 9.67
CA PHE A 32 16.06 18.65 10.06
C PHE A 32 14.82 18.06 9.38
N ILE A 33 14.95 16.90 8.74
CA ILE A 33 13.85 16.19 8.07
C ILE A 33 13.61 14.85 8.77
N ILE A 34 12.39 14.63 9.26
CA ILE A 34 11.96 13.40 9.93
C ILE A 34 11.20 12.54 8.90
N ALA A 35 11.84 11.45 8.46
CA ALA A 35 11.32 10.50 7.47
C ALA A 35 11.40 9.04 7.98
N VAL A 36 10.99 8.83 9.23
CA VAL A 36 10.95 7.52 9.90
C VAL A 36 9.62 6.79 9.62
N PRO A 37 9.56 5.45 9.71
CA PRO A 37 8.31 4.72 9.53
C PRO A 37 7.30 4.99 10.65
N THR A 38 6.02 4.87 10.32
CA THR A 38 4.86 5.01 11.23
C THR A 38 3.92 3.80 11.07
N PRO A 39 4.32 2.61 11.55
CA PRO A 39 3.52 1.40 11.45
C PRO A 39 2.34 1.44 12.44
N PHE A 40 1.61 0.33 12.58
CA PHE A 40 0.66 0.14 13.68
C PHE A 40 1.32 -0.56 14.87
N TYR A 41 0.70 -0.43 16.04
CA TYR A 41 0.90 -1.42 17.09
C TYR A 41 0.34 -2.78 16.65
N GLU A 42 1.11 -3.85 16.83
CA GLU A 42 0.67 -5.21 16.50
C GLU A 42 -0.38 -5.74 17.50
N ASP A 43 -0.21 -5.38 18.78
CA ASP A 43 -1.00 -5.93 19.90
C ASP A 43 -1.85 -4.87 20.62
N GLN A 44 -2.03 -3.68 20.04
CA GLN A 44 -2.83 -2.61 20.65
C GLN A 44 -3.86 -2.06 19.67
N PHE A 45 -5.09 -1.92 20.16
CA PHE A 45 -6.23 -1.48 19.38
C PHE A 45 -7.00 -0.42 20.17
N GLY A 46 -7.57 0.54 19.46
CA GLY A 46 -8.58 1.43 20.01
C GLY A 46 -9.94 0.77 19.91
N GLU A 47 -10.89 1.20 20.74
CA GLU A 47 -12.26 0.73 20.70
C GLU A 47 -13.22 1.91 20.75
N TYR A 48 -14.23 1.89 19.88
CA TYR A 48 -15.34 2.83 19.93
C TYR A 48 -16.65 2.09 19.63
N ASN A 49 -17.64 2.19 20.52
CA ASN A 49 -18.93 1.49 20.40
C ASN A 49 -18.80 -0.03 20.12
N GLY A 50 -17.83 -0.70 20.74
CA GLY A 50 -17.56 -2.13 20.54
C GLY A 50 -16.92 -2.47 19.18
N GLN A 51 -16.45 -1.47 18.44
CA GLN A 51 -15.70 -1.64 17.20
C GLN A 51 -14.22 -1.35 17.47
N GLU A 52 -13.38 -2.36 17.27
CA GLU A 52 -11.93 -2.23 17.38
C GLU A 52 -11.34 -1.60 16.11
N TYR A 53 -10.31 -0.77 16.27
CA TYR A 53 -9.54 -0.16 15.18
C TYR A 53 -8.05 -0.12 15.50
N LYS A 54 -7.22 -0.07 14.45
CA LYS A 54 -5.75 -0.06 14.57
C LYS A 54 -5.25 1.30 15.07
N LEU A 55 -4.19 1.30 15.87
CA LEU A 55 -3.54 2.50 16.42
C LEU A 55 -2.16 2.72 15.80
N ALA A 56 -1.85 3.96 15.42
CA ALA A 56 -0.57 4.37 14.86
C ALA A 56 0.56 4.29 15.91
N ASP A 57 1.64 3.61 15.56
CA ASP A 57 2.85 3.60 16.37
C ASP A 57 3.74 4.81 16.02
N MET A 58 3.59 5.86 16.83
CA MET A 58 4.33 7.11 16.68
C MET A 58 5.68 7.13 17.41
N ARG A 59 6.13 6.01 18.00
CA ARG A 59 7.38 5.96 18.79
C ARG A 59 8.61 6.38 18.00
N ALA A 60 8.70 6.01 16.72
CA ALA A 60 9.81 6.40 15.86
C ALA A 60 9.86 7.92 15.63
N VAL A 61 8.71 8.56 15.39
CA VAL A 61 8.60 10.01 15.22
C VAL A 61 8.92 10.73 16.53
N THR A 62 8.44 10.22 17.66
CA THR A 62 8.78 10.73 19.00
C THR A 62 10.29 10.68 19.24
N SER A 63 10.92 9.53 19.00
CA SER A 63 12.36 9.34 19.18
C SER A 63 13.19 10.24 18.26
N ALA A 64 12.80 10.38 17.00
CA ALA A 64 13.48 11.27 16.06
C ALA A 64 13.37 12.75 16.48
N SER A 65 12.18 13.17 16.93
CA SER A 65 11.95 14.54 17.43
C SER A 65 12.77 14.83 18.69
N GLU A 66 12.89 13.85 19.59
CA GLU A 66 13.74 13.94 20.79
C GLU A 66 15.22 14.04 20.45
N ALA A 67 15.69 13.28 19.46
CA ALA A 67 17.09 13.28 19.05
C ALA A 67 17.56 14.63 18.49
N ILE A 68 16.63 15.45 17.97
CA ILE A 68 16.92 16.80 17.43
C ILE A 68 17.13 17.82 18.56
N LEU A 69 16.53 17.62 19.75
CA LEU A 69 16.52 18.61 20.85
C LEU A 69 17.88 19.24 21.18
N PRO A 70 18.99 18.47 21.32
CA PRO A 70 20.30 19.05 21.67
C PRO A 70 20.90 19.94 20.58
N TYR A 71 20.39 19.86 19.36
CA TYR A 71 20.93 20.52 18.17
C TYR A 71 20.04 21.67 17.70
N LEU A 72 18.82 21.78 18.22
CA LEU A 72 17.84 22.78 17.80
C LEU A 72 18.25 24.20 18.24
N ARG A 73 18.24 25.13 17.28
CA ARG A 73 18.63 26.53 17.44
C ARG A 73 17.58 27.47 16.85
N LYS A 74 17.64 28.74 17.26
CA LYS A 74 16.81 29.79 16.66
C LYS A 74 17.08 29.88 15.15
N GLY A 75 16.02 29.97 14.36
CA GLY A 75 16.05 30.03 12.91
C GLY A 75 16.05 28.66 12.20
N ASN A 76 16.19 27.55 12.92
CA ASN A 76 16.14 26.23 12.29
C ASN A 76 14.78 25.92 11.68
N LEU A 77 14.78 25.03 10.69
CA LEU A 77 13.59 24.39 10.15
C LEU A 77 13.54 22.92 10.56
N VAL A 78 12.39 22.47 11.05
CA VAL A 78 12.11 21.03 11.23
C VAL A 78 10.95 20.65 10.33
N VAL A 79 11.11 19.56 9.57
CA VAL A 79 10.10 19.04 8.65
C VAL A 79 9.72 17.61 9.04
N LEU A 80 8.43 17.36 9.25
CA LEU A 80 7.87 16.02 9.32
C LEU A 80 7.43 15.58 7.92
N GLU A 81 8.07 14.55 7.36
CA GLU A 81 7.64 13.90 6.11
C GLU A 81 6.90 12.59 6.36
N SER A 82 7.14 11.93 7.50
CA SER A 82 6.46 10.70 7.89
C SER A 82 4.94 10.87 7.88
N THR A 83 4.23 10.01 7.13
CA THR A 83 2.77 9.94 7.17
C THR A 83 2.30 9.77 8.61
N SER A 84 1.33 10.58 9.05
CA SER A 84 0.89 10.59 10.44
C SER A 84 -0.59 10.96 10.54
N PRO A 85 -1.26 10.60 11.65
CA PRO A 85 -2.59 11.10 11.94
C PRO A 85 -2.68 12.63 11.89
N PRO A 86 -3.87 13.20 11.67
CA PRO A 86 -4.06 14.64 11.69
C PRO A 86 -3.61 15.23 13.03
N ARG A 87 -2.99 16.42 12.96
CA ARG A 87 -2.48 17.23 14.06
C ARG A 87 -1.21 16.72 14.75
N ILE A 88 -0.58 15.64 14.29
CA ILE A 88 0.67 15.14 14.91
C ILE A 88 1.79 16.19 14.91
N THR A 89 1.90 16.99 13.87
CA THR A 89 2.91 18.06 13.80
C THR A 89 2.73 19.08 14.93
N VAL A 90 1.49 19.43 15.27
CA VAL A 90 1.18 20.46 16.28
C VAL A 90 0.98 19.89 17.69
N ASP A 91 0.44 18.68 17.83
CA ASP A 91 0.05 18.11 19.12
C ASP A 91 1.10 17.12 19.67
N LEU A 92 2.02 16.62 18.84
CA LEU A 92 3.11 15.72 19.25
C LEU A 92 4.50 16.33 19.00
N VAL A 93 4.82 16.67 17.75
CA VAL A 93 6.18 17.08 17.37
C VAL A 93 6.54 18.44 17.96
N ALA A 94 5.67 19.45 17.82
CA ALA A 94 5.90 20.77 18.41
C ALA A 94 6.15 20.70 19.94
N PRO A 95 5.28 20.10 20.77
CA PRO A 95 5.52 20.00 22.21
C PRO A 95 6.84 19.31 22.57
N ILE A 96 7.22 18.27 21.83
CA ILE A 96 8.51 17.59 22.03
C ILE A 96 9.66 18.57 21.81
N LEU A 97 9.68 19.28 20.67
CA LEU A 97 10.76 20.19 20.29
C LEU A 97 10.82 21.44 21.18
N GLU A 98 9.68 21.93 21.66
CA GLU A 98 9.62 23.08 22.59
C GLU A 98 10.23 22.78 23.97
N ARG A 99 10.49 21.52 24.31
CA ARG A 99 11.28 21.17 25.52
C ARG A 99 12.71 21.72 25.48
N SER A 100 13.20 22.14 24.31
CA SER A 100 14.46 22.89 24.16
C SER A 100 14.43 24.28 24.81
N GLY A 101 13.24 24.80 25.14
CA GLY A 101 13.02 26.18 25.57
C GLY A 101 12.77 27.17 24.44
N LEU A 102 12.85 26.73 23.17
CA LEU A 102 12.47 27.49 22.00
C LEU A 102 10.98 27.32 21.69
N LYS A 103 10.38 28.31 21.02
CA LYS A 103 8.97 28.27 20.58
C LYS A 103 8.81 27.99 19.10
N ALA A 104 7.99 27.00 18.77
CA ALA A 104 7.71 26.62 17.38
C ALA A 104 6.93 27.75 16.69
N GLY A 105 7.31 28.09 15.46
CA GLY A 105 6.71 29.16 14.68
C GLY A 105 7.14 30.58 15.09
N VAL A 106 7.96 30.70 16.15
CA VAL A 106 8.51 31.97 16.65
C VAL A 106 10.04 31.94 16.61
N ASP A 107 10.64 31.01 17.34
CA ASP A 107 12.09 30.83 17.41
C ASP A 107 12.61 29.90 16.33
N PHE A 108 11.83 28.89 15.89
CA PHE A 108 12.19 27.97 14.81
C PHE A 108 10.94 27.65 13.95
N HIS A 109 11.14 27.18 12.73
CA HIS A 109 10.08 26.80 11.80
C HIS A 109 9.73 25.33 11.92
N LEU A 110 8.43 25.01 11.85
CA LEU A 110 7.95 23.63 11.84
C LEU A 110 6.95 23.41 10.71
N VAL A 111 7.16 22.34 9.95
CA VAL A 111 6.44 22.05 8.71
C VAL A 111 6.09 20.57 8.64
N TYR A 112 4.93 20.26 8.06
CA TYR A 112 4.59 18.95 7.51
C TYR A 112 4.69 18.98 5.98
N SER A 113 5.33 17.98 5.39
CA SER A 113 5.54 17.87 3.94
C SER A 113 5.36 16.42 3.50
N PRO A 114 4.14 15.98 3.15
CA PRO A 114 3.91 14.58 2.84
C PRO A 114 4.65 14.17 1.57
N GLU A 115 5.27 13.00 1.61
CA GLU A 115 5.88 12.42 0.41
C GLU A 115 4.81 11.83 -0.53
N ARG A 116 4.97 12.07 -1.83
CA ARG A 116 4.03 11.68 -2.90
C ARG A 116 4.81 11.02 -4.04
N VAL A 117 5.34 9.84 -3.76
CA VAL A 117 6.13 9.06 -4.71
C VAL A 117 5.51 7.72 -5.04
N LEU A 118 5.70 7.32 -6.28
CA LEU A 118 5.43 6.00 -6.82
C LEU A 118 6.72 5.16 -6.77
N PRO A 119 6.72 3.98 -6.12
CA PRO A 119 7.85 3.05 -6.18
C PRO A 119 8.25 2.73 -7.63
N GLY A 120 9.55 2.79 -7.93
CA GLY A 120 10.12 2.60 -9.27
C GLY A 120 10.28 3.89 -10.08
N GLN A 121 9.73 5.02 -9.61
CA GLN A 121 9.89 6.35 -10.21
C GLN A 121 10.09 7.44 -9.13
N ILE A 122 10.53 7.05 -7.93
CA ILE A 122 10.65 7.92 -6.76
C ILE A 122 11.49 9.16 -7.08
N LEU A 123 12.68 8.99 -7.68
CA LEU A 123 13.59 10.12 -7.94
C LEU A 123 12.98 11.16 -8.88
N ARG A 124 12.26 10.70 -9.89
CA ARG A 124 11.61 11.56 -10.88
C ARG A 124 10.44 12.28 -10.25
N GLU A 125 9.60 11.56 -9.54
CA GLU A 125 8.40 12.11 -8.91
C GLU A 125 8.72 13.11 -7.80
N LEU A 126 9.78 12.87 -7.02
CA LEU A 126 10.28 13.80 -6.00
C LEU A 126 10.66 15.17 -6.60
N ILE A 127 11.09 15.20 -7.87
CA ILE A 127 11.47 16.42 -8.59
C ILE A 127 10.27 17.02 -9.33
N GLU A 128 9.48 16.21 -10.03
CA GLU A 128 8.49 16.70 -10.99
C GLU A 128 7.09 16.93 -10.38
N ASN A 129 6.73 16.23 -9.31
CA ASN A 129 5.38 16.31 -8.76
C ASN A 129 5.14 17.63 -8.02
N ALA A 130 3.87 18.04 -8.01
CA ALA A 130 3.42 19.09 -7.11
C ALA A 130 3.60 18.65 -5.65
N ARG A 131 4.09 19.57 -4.81
CA ARG A 131 4.40 19.31 -3.40
C ARG A 131 3.59 20.20 -2.48
N VAL A 132 2.96 19.60 -1.48
CA VAL A 132 2.20 20.34 -0.46
C VAL A 132 3.11 20.60 0.74
N ILE A 133 3.13 21.83 1.22
CA ILE A 133 3.93 22.28 2.36
C ILE A 133 2.98 22.90 3.39
N GLY A 134 2.78 22.21 4.51
CA GLY A 134 1.95 22.67 5.62
C GLY A 134 2.78 23.25 6.75
N GLY A 135 2.80 24.57 6.94
CA GLY A 135 3.48 25.19 8.07
C GLY A 135 2.59 25.31 9.30
N ILE A 136 3.14 25.27 10.51
CA ILE A 136 2.38 25.67 11.71
C ILE A 136 2.10 27.19 11.75
N THR A 137 2.85 27.95 10.96
CA THR A 137 2.65 29.36 10.64
C THR A 137 2.94 29.60 9.15
N PRO A 138 2.44 30.70 8.53
CA PRO A 138 2.78 31.05 7.16
C PRO A 138 4.29 31.19 6.92
N ALA A 139 5.03 31.73 7.90
CA ALA A 139 6.48 31.83 7.83
C ALA A 139 7.15 30.46 7.82
N SER A 140 6.63 29.50 8.59
CA SER A 140 7.13 28.12 8.55
C SER A 140 6.84 27.46 7.20
N ALA A 141 5.64 27.65 6.65
CA ALA A 141 5.31 27.15 5.31
C ALA A 141 6.22 27.76 4.23
N GLN A 142 6.64 29.02 4.40
CA GLN A 142 7.62 29.65 3.51
C GLN A 142 9.01 29.01 3.65
N ALA A 143 9.51 28.82 4.88
CA ALA A 143 10.79 28.16 5.11
C ALA A 143 10.83 26.74 4.49
N GLY A 144 9.74 25.97 4.64
CA GLY A 144 9.59 24.68 3.99
C GLY A 144 9.62 24.77 2.46
N ARG A 145 8.88 25.72 1.87
CA ARG A 145 8.90 25.98 0.42
C ARG A 145 10.31 26.27 -0.06
N ASP A 146 11.04 27.14 0.62
CA ASP A 146 12.38 27.56 0.22
C ASP A 146 13.37 26.38 0.21
N LEU A 147 13.28 25.49 1.20
CA LEU A 147 14.08 24.26 1.23
C LEU A 147 13.78 23.34 0.04
N TYR A 148 12.49 23.06 -0.21
CA TYR A 148 12.12 22.10 -1.27
C TYR A 148 12.25 22.67 -2.68
N ALA A 149 12.14 24.00 -2.86
CA ALA A 149 12.35 24.68 -4.13
C ALA A 149 13.77 24.50 -4.69
N VAL A 150 14.73 24.03 -3.88
CA VAL A 150 16.09 23.69 -4.33
C VAL A 150 16.07 22.59 -5.41
N PHE A 151 15.12 21.67 -5.36
CA PHE A 151 15.06 20.54 -6.30
C PHE A 151 13.67 20.27 -6.90
N VAL A 152 12.59 20.67 -6.24
CA VAL A 152 11.23 20.48 -6.77
C VAL A 152 10.99 21.45 -7.93
N ARG A 153 10.66 20.91 -9.09
CA ARG A 153 10.25 21.63 -10.32
C ARG A 153 8.74 21.73 -10.46
N GLY A 154 7.99 20.85 -9.79
CA GLY A 154 6.54 20.92 -9.73
C GLY A 154 6.04 22.11 -8.92
N GLU A 155 4.73 22.34 -8.93
CA GLU A 155 4.11 23.40 -8.14
C GLU A 155 4.26 23.10 -6.63
N ILE A 156 4.83 24.06 -5.88
CA ILE A 156 4.84 24.00 -4.41
C ILE A 156 3.64 24.78 -3.89
N VAL A 157 2.70 24.05 -3.29
CA VAL A 157 1.46 24.57 -2.72
C VAL A 157 1.61 24.68 -1.20
N GLN A 158 1.40 25.86 -0.65
CA GLN A 158 1.51 26.11 0.79
C GLN A 158 0.14 26.09 1.47
N THR A 159 0.09 25.56 2.68
CA THR A 159 -1.09 25.52 3.55
C THR A 159 -0.65 25.42 5.02
N ASP A 160 -1.56 25.10 5.94
CA ASP A 160 -1.24 24.77 7.33
C ASP A 160 -0.88 23.28 7.52
N ALA A 161 -0.12 22.97 8.57
CA ALA A 161 0.36 21.61 8.85
C ALA A 161 -0.77 20.57 8.92
N THR A 162 -1.87 20.88 9.62
CA THR A 162 -3.00 19.96 9.79
C THR A 162 -3.73 19.69 8.49
N THR A 163 -3.93 20.72 7.66
CA THR A 163 -4.48 20.53 6.31
C THR A 163 -3.57 19.65 5.46
N ALA A 164 -2.25 19.84 5.51
CA ALA A 164 -1.31 19.03 4.74
C ALA A 164 -1.29 17.55 5.17
N GLU A 165 -1.36 17.27 6.48
CA GLU A 165 -1.53 15.91 7.02
C GLU A 165 -2.82 15.27 6.49
N MET A 166 -3.94 16.00 6.59
CA MET A 166 -5.24 15.55 6.10
C MET A 166 -5.23 15.23 4.61
N VAL A 167 -4.63 16.08 3.77
CA VAL A 167 -4.62 15.87 2.31
C VAL A 167 -3.98 14.53 1.96
N LYS A 168 -2.87 14.15 2.62
CA LYS A 168 -2.21 12.87 2.37
C LYS A 168 -3.12 11.68 2.69
N LEU A 169 -3.78 11.73 3.85
CA LEU A 169 -4.70 10.66 4.26
C LEU A 169 -5.94 10.60 3.38
N MET A 170 -6.45 11.75 2.93
CA MET A 170 -7.60 11.83 2.01
C MET A 170 -7.32 11.16 0.67
N GLU A 171 -6.13 11.33 0.11
CA GLU A 171 -5.73 10.70 -1.17
C GLU A 171 -5.80 9.17 -1.10
N ASN A 172 -5.24 8.58 -0.03
CA ASN A 172 -5.22 7.13 0.16
C ASN A 172 -6.58 6.59 0.61
N THR A 173 -7.31 7.32 1.45
CA THR A 173 -8.67 6.98 1.88
C THR A 173 -9.65 6.99 0.72
N TYR A 174 -9.57 7.99 -0.17
CA TYR A 174 -10.37 8.02 -1.40
C TYR A 174 -10.17 6.73 -2.21
N ARG A 175 -8.92 6.31 -2.38
CA ARG A 175 -8.59 5.10 -3.14
C ARG A 175 -9.09 3.85 -2.43
N ASP A 176 -8.87 3.73 -1.12
CA ASP A 176 -9.32 2.59 -0.31
C ASP A 176 -10.84 2.39 -0.37
N VAL A 177 -11.61 3.46 -0.12
CA VAL A 177 -13.08 3.44 -0.18
C VAL A 177 -13.58 3.05 -1.56
N ASN A 178 -12.97 3.56 -2.63
CA ASN A 178 -13.36 3.18 -3.99
C ASN A 178 -13.01 1.73 -4.34
N ILE A 179 -11.95 1.16 -3.77
CA ILE A 179 -11.65 -0.29 -3.90
C ILE A 179 -12.67 -1.10 -3.10
N ALA A 180 -13.03 -0.67 -1.89
CA ALA A 180 -14.04 -1.33 -1.06
C ALA A 180 -15.39 -1.41 -1.78
N ILE A 181 -15.82 -0.32 -2.41
CA ILE A 181 -17.04 -0.29 -3.23
C ILE A 181 -16.94 -1.29 -4.40
N ALA A 182 -15.81 -1.36 -5.09
CA ALA A 182 -15.61 -2.31 -6.18
C ALA A 182 -15.66 -3.77 -5.69
N ASN A 183 -15.04 -4.06 -4.55
CA ASN A 183 -15.07 -5.37 -3.90
C ASN A 183 -16.49 -5.75 -3.45
N GLU A 184 -17.26 -4.80 -2.92
CA GLU A 184 -18.67 -5.02 -2.56
C GLU A 184 -19.53 -5.28 -3.79
N PHE A 185 -19.31 -4.56 -4.90
CA PHE A 185 -19.96 -4.87 -6.18
C PHE A 185 -19.63 -6.27 -6.68
N ALA A 186 -18.41 -6.79 -6.48
CA ALA A 186 -18.09 -8.17 -6.83
C ALA A 186 -18.94 -9.19 -6.04
N ARG A 187 -19.19 -8.92 -4.75
CA ARG A 187 -20.07 -9.75 -3.90
C ARG A 187 -21.52 -9.71 -4.36
N LEU A 188 -22.01 -8.51 -4.68
CA LEU A 188 -23.37 -8.32 -5.21
C LEU A 188 -23.54 -8.98 -6.58
N ALA A 189 -22.53 -8.88 -7.45
CA ALA A 189 -22.52 -9.52 -8.76
C ALA A 189 -22.63 -11.05 -8.65
N GLU A 190 -21.93 -11.69 -7.70
CA GLU A 190 -22.09 -13.13 -7.43
C GLU A 190 -23.50 -13.50 -6.96
N ARG A 191 -24.17 -12.61 -6.22
CA ARG A 191 -25.55 -12.85 -5.75
C ARG A 191 -26.57 -12.69 -6.88
N PHE A 192 -26.36 -11.73 -7.76
CA PHE A 192 -27.31 -11.37 -8.81
C PHE A 192 -27.02 -12.03 -10.17
N GLY A 193 -25.91 -12.77 -10.31
CA GLY A 193 -25.54 -13.42 -11.57
C GLY A 193 -25.08 -12.41 -12.64
N VAL A 194 -24.29 -11.42 -12.22
CA VAL A 194 -23.74 -10.37 -13.09
C VAL A 194 -22.24 -10.57 -13.24
N ASP A 195 -21.68 -10.18 -14.39
CA ASP A 195 -20.23 -9.99 -14.54
C ASP A 195 -19.85 -8.59 -14.01
N VAL A 196 -19.19 -8.55 -12.86
CA VAL A 196 -18.78 -7.28 -12.25
C VAL A 196 -17.83 -6.47 -13.14
N TRP A 197 -16.98 -7.12 -13.93
CA TRP A 197 -15.97 -6.46 -14.75
C TRP A 197 -16.61 -5.78 -15.96
N GLU A 198 -17.57 -6.46 -16.59
CA GLU A 198 -18.41 -5.85 -17.62
C GLU A 198 -19.23 -4.68 -17.04
N ALA A 199 -19.91 -4.91 -15.91
CA ALA A 199 -20.76 -3.90 -15.28
C ALA A 199 -19.97 -2.63 -14.90
N ILE A 200 -18.78 -2.77 -14.31
CA ILE A 200 -17.87 -1.65 -14.01
C ILE A 200 -17.45 -0.95 -15.30
N GLY A 201 -17.09 -1.70 -16.34
CA GLY A 201 -16.74 -1.14 -17.65
C GLY A 201 -17.86 -0.29 -18.25
N LEU A 202 -19.11 -0.76 -18.17
CA LEU A 202 -20.29 -0.03 -18.63
C LEU A 202 -20.59 1.21 -17.77
N ALA A 203 -20.55 1.08 -16.44
CA ALA A 203 -20.79 2.18 -15.51
C ALA A 203 -19.78 3.32 -15.68
N ASN A 204 -18.50 2.97 -15.88
CA ASN A 204 -17.41 3.92 -16.11
C ASN A 204 -17.49 4.66 -17.46
N ARG A 205 -18.46 4.33 -18.33
CA ARG A 205 -18.75 5.16 -19.52
C ARG A 205 -19.41 6.50 -19.15
N HIS A 206 -19.97 6.61 -17.95
CA HIS A 206 -20.51 7.88 -17.47
C HIS A 206 -19.37 8.80 -17.00
N PRO A 207 -19.31 10.08 -17.43
CA PRO A 207 -18.12 10.94 -17.29
C PRO A 207 -17.75 11.33 -15.85
N ARG A 208 -18.65 11.08 -14.88
CA ARG A 208 -18.43 11.37 -13.46
C ARG A 208 -18.24 10.11 -12.61
N VAL A 209 -18.17 8.93 -13.24
CA VAL A 209 -18.07 7.64 -12.57
C VAL A 209 -16.72 7.03 -12.91
N ARG A 210 -15.96 6.65 -11.88
CA ARG A 210 -14.69 5.96 -12.00
C ARG A 210 -14.55 4.93 -10.89
N ILE A 211 -15.30 3.85 -11.03
CA ILE A 211 -15.22 2.67 -10.16
C ILE A 211 -13.88 1.99 -10.43
N LEU A 212 -13.14 1.70 -9.35
CA LEU A 212 -11.88 0.98 -9.42
C LEU A 212 -12.10 -0.52 -9.63
N SER A 213 -11.04 -1.27 -9.85
CA SER A 213 -11.15 -2.72 -10.03
C SER A 213 -11.28 -3.42 -8.67
N PRO A 214 -12.13 -4.46 -8.57
CA PRO A 214 -12.06 -5.39 -7.44
C PRO A 214 -10.78 -6.21 -7.52
N GLY A 215 -10.44 -6.88 -6.42
CA GLY A 215 -9.27 -7.74 -6.33
C GLY A 215 -9.29 -8.66 -5.12
N PRO A 216 -8.17 -9.34 -4.82
CA PRO A 216 -8.07 -10.23 -3.66
C PRO A 216 -8.04 -9.49 -2.32
N GLY A 217 -7.85 -8.17 -2.34
CA GLY A 217 -7.82 -7.31 -1.16
C GLY A 217 -7.01 -6.05 -1.44
N VAL A 218 -6.65 -5.35 -0.37
CA VAL A 218 -5.82 -4.13 -0.42
C VAL A 218 -4.62 -4.34 0.47
N GLY A 219 -3.42 -4.07 -0.06
CA GLY A 219 -2.18 -4.22 0.68
C GLY A 219 -1.21 -3.05 0.50
N GLY A 220 0.01 -3.25 1.01
CA GLY A 220 1.08 -2.26 1.04
C GLY A 220 1.06 -1.41 2.31
N HIS A 221 1.86 -0.34 2.32
CA HIS A 221 2.09 0.47 3.53
C HIS A 221 1.25 1.74 3.61
N CYS A 222 0.52 2.08 2.56
CA CYS A 222 -0.23 3.34 2.50
C CYS A 222 -1.73 3.10 2.52
N ILE A 223 -2.28 2.40 1.53
CA ILE A 223 -3.74 2.28 1.37
C ILE A 223 -4.35 1.43 2.49
N SER A 224 -3.66 0.38 2.93
CA SER A 224 -4.09 -0.48 4.06
C SER A 224 -3.77 0.09 5.44
N VAL A 225 -3.11 1.24 5.52
CA VAL A 225 -2.65 1.85 6.76
C VAL A 225 -3.31 3.20 6.99
N ASP A 226 -3.04 4.17 6.12
CA ASP A 226 -3.44 5.57 6.25
C ASP A 226 -4.92 5.82 6.60
N PRO A 227 -5.92 5.09 6.04
CA PRO A 227 -7.32 5.32 6.41
C PRO A 227 -7.60 5.05 7.89
N TRP A 228 -6.87 4.11 8.52
CA TRP A 228 -7.01 3.85 9.95
C TRP A 228 -6.52 5.01 10.81
N PHE A 229 -5.59 5.85 10.33
CA PHE A 229 -5.18 7.05 11.07
C PHE A 229 -6.32 8.06 11.20
N LEU A 230 -7.21 8.14 10.21
CA LEU A 230 -8.42 8.95 10.31
C LEU A 230 -9.44 8.32 11.27
N VAL A 231 -9.57 6.99 11.23
CA VAL A 231 -10.45 6.25 12.16
C VAL A 231 -9.98 6.41 13.60
N GLU A 232 -8.69 6.26 13.86
CA GLU A 232 -8.11 6.45 15.19
C GLU A 232 -8.32 7.88 15.70
N ALA A 233 -8.10 8.88 14.85
CA ALA A 233 -8.21 10.28 15.24
C ALA A 233 -9.65 10.71 15.53
N ALA A 234 -10.65 10.09 14.91
CA ALA A 234 -12.06 10.51 15.01
C ALA A 234 -13.06 9.35 14.78
N PRO A 235 -13.03 8.29 15.62
CA PRO A 235 -13.80 7.05 15.36
C PRO A 235 -15.32 7.26 15.38
N ASP A 236 -15.79 8.33 16.02
CA ASP A 236 -17.19 8.72 16.14
C ASP A 236 -17.78 9.28 14.84
N ILE A 237 -16.95 9.79 13.92
CA ILE A 237 -17.40 10.44 12.67
C ILE A 237 -16.84 9.80 11.40
N THR A 238 -16.14 8.67 11.50
CA THR A 238 -15.56 7.95 10.34
C THR A 238 -16.18 6.58 10.03
N PRO A 239 -17.51 6.34 10.19
CA PRO A 239 -18.08 5.01 10.00
C PRO A 239 -17.93 4.47 8.56
N LEU A 240 -17.90 5.36 7.56
CA LEU A 240 -17.68 4.99 6.16
C LEU A 240 -16.27 4.44 5.93
N ILE A 241 -15.24 5.12 6.46
CA ILE A 241 -13.83 4.74 6.31
C ILE A 241 -13.58 3.41 7.03
N TYR A 242 -14.11 3.28 8.25
CA TYR A 242 -14.08 2.04 9.02
C TYR A 242 -14.69 0.87 8.23
N THR A 243 -15.89 1.09 7.68
CA THR A 243 -16.58 0.06 6.89
C THR A 243 -15.79 -0.33 5.65
N ALA A 244 -15.23 0.64 4.92
CA ALA A 244 -14.41 0.37 3.74
C ALA A 244 -13.19 -0.50 4.07
N ARG A 245 -12.50 -0.21 5.18
CA ARG A 245 -11.39 -1.03 5.66
C ARG A 245 -11.82 -2.46 5.96
N ASN A 246 -12.92 -2.64 6.69
CA ASN A 246 -13.44 -3.98 6.98
C ASN A 246 -13.86 -4.75 5.72
N VAL A 247 -14.44 -4.08 4.72
CA VAL A 247 -14.78 -4.71 3.43
C VAL A 247 -13.51 -5.20 2.73
N ASN A 248 -12.46 -4.37 2.71
CA ASN A 248 -11.19 -4.71 2.08
C ASN A 248 -10.41 -5.80 2.85
N ASP A 249 -10.40 -5.75 4.18
CA ASP A 249 -9.76 -6.75 5.06
C ASP A 249 -10.50 -8.10 5.01
N ALA A 250 -11.82 -8.10 4.75
CA ALA A 250 -12.60 -9.32 4.55
C ALA A 250 -12.49 -9.90 3.12
N GLN A 251 -11.75 -9.26 2.22
CA GLN A 251 -11.69 -9.68 0.81
C GLN A 251 -10.87 -10.96 0.58
N PRO A 252 -9.75 -11.23 1.27
CA PRO A 252 -9.06 -12.52 1.20
C PRO A 252 -9.96 -13.71 1.55
N HIS A 253 -10.83 -13.56 2.55
CA HIS A 253 -11.83 -14.57 2.91
C HIS A 253 -12.89 -14.78 1.82
N PHE A 254 -13.26 -13.73 1.10
CA PHE A 254 -14.17 -13.86 -0.03
C PHE A 254 -13.53 -14.63 -1.20
N VAL A 255 -12.24 -14.38 -1.47
CA VAL A 255 -11.46 -15.19 -2.44
C VAL A 255 -11.35 -16.64 -1.99
N LEU A 256 -11.09 -16.91 -0.70
CA LEU A 256 -11.08 -18.26 -0.16
C LEU A 256 -12.36 -19.02 -0.51
N GLU A 257 -13.52 -18.39 -0.28
CA GLU A 257 -14.82 -19.01 -0.58
C GLU A 257 -15.05 -19.21 -2.09
N LEU A 258 -14.57 -18.31 -2.94
CA LEU A 258 -14.58 -18.51 -4.39
C LEU A 258 -13.77 -19.76 -4.78
N VAL A 259 -12.56 -19.91 -4.24
CA VAL A 259 -11.70 -21.07 -4.53
C VAL A 259 -12.32 -22.36 -4.00
N LYS A 260 -12.88 -22.33 -2.79
CA LYS A 260 -13.56 -23.48 -2.15
C LYS A 260 -14.75 -23.95 -2.99
N ARG A 261 -15.55 -23.03 -3.51
CA ARG A 261 -16.66 -23.35 -4.43
C ARG A 261 -16.17 -23.93 -5.75
N ALA A 262 -15.14 -23.34 -6.36
CA ALA A 262 -14.58 -23.81 -7.63
C ALA A 262 -14.05 -25.24 -7.56
N LEU A 263 -13.49 -25.65 -6.41
CA LEU A 263 -12.86 -26.97 -6.23
C LEU A 263 -13.72 -28.01 -5.51
N GLY A 264 -14.88 -27.60 -4.98
CA GLY A 264 -15.74 -28.47 -4.16
C GLY A 264 -15.13 -28.84 -2.81
N GLY A 265 -14.34 -27.94 -2.22
CA GLY A 265 -13.54 -28.17 -1.01
C GLY A 265 -12.04 -28.10 -1.26
N LEU A 266 -11.25 -27.92 -0.18
CA LEU A 266 -9.82 -27.57 -0.27
C LEU A 266 -8.87 -28.65 0.25
N LYS A 267 -9.33 -29.54 1.14
CA LYS A 267 -8.48 -30.56 1.78
C LYS A 267 -7.76 -31.43 0.74
N GLY A 268 -6.44 -31.36 0.74
CA GLY A 268 -5.57 -32.12 -0.17
C GLY A 268 -5.52 -31.62 -1.61
N LYS A 269 -6.23 -30.54 -1.96
CA LYS A 269 -6.17 -29.93 -3.29
C LYS A 269 -4.82 -29.24 -3.49
N LYS A 270 -4.18 -29.49 -4.62
CA LYS A 270 -2.92 -28.84 -5.02
C LYS A 270 -3.23 -27.58 -5.80
N ILE A 271 -2.83 -26.42 -5.28
CA ILE A 271 -3.12 -25.11 -5.91
C ILE A 271 -1.81 -24.43 -6.27
N ALA A 272 -1.69 -24.00 -7.52
CA ALA A 272 -0.63 -23.10 -7.96
C ALA A 272 -1.10 -21.65 -7.78
N ALA A 273 -0.56 -20.94 -6.79
CA ALA A 273 -0.84 -19.52 -6.56
C ALA A 273 0.17 -18.66 -7.33
N LEU A 274 -0.31 -17.81 -8.23
CA LEU A 274 0.53 -16.98 -9.10
C LEU A 274 0.44 -15.51 -8.68
N GLY A 275 1.58 -14.98 -8.24
CA GLY A 275 1.73 -13.64 -7.66
C GLY A 275 1.53 -13.64 -6.14
N LEU A 276 2.41 -12.93 -5.43
CA LEU A 276 2.38 -12.75 -3.98
C LEU A 276 2.54 -11.29 -3.55
N SER A 277 3.09 -10.42 -4.38
CA SER A 277 3.21 -9.00 -4.09
C SER A 277 1.86 -8.30 -3.96
N TYR A 278 1.78 -7.18 -3.23
CA TYR A 278 0.51 -6.46 -3.09
C TYR A 278 0.12 -5.66 -4.35
N LYS A 279 1.06 -5.46 -5.27
CA LYS A 279 0.90 -4.69 -6.51
C LYS A 279 1.64 -5.40 -7.65
N PRO A 280 1.14 -5.34 -8.89
CA PRO A 280 1.88 -5.84 -10.04
C PRO A 280 3.28 -5.24 -10.18
N ASP A 281 4.18 -6.09 -10.62
CA ASP A 281 5.54 -5.78 -11.11
C ASP A 281 6.47 -5.13 -10.07
N VAL A 282 6.34 -5.55 -8.80
CA VAL A 282 7.24 -5.18 -7.69
C VAL A 282 7.56 -6.39 -6.80
N ASP A 283 8.63 -6.30 -6.00
CA ASP A 283 9.12 -7.38 -5.11
C ASP A 283 8.60 -7.26 -3.66
N ASP A 284 7.66 -6.36 -3.40
CA ASP A 284 7.18 -6.06 -2.05
C ASP A 284 6.00 -6.96 -1.64
N LEU A 285 6.27 -7.87 -0.71
CA LEU A 285 5.33 -8.87 -0.20
C LEU A 285 4.67 -8.48 1.13
N ARG A 286 5.08 -7.33 1.70
CA ARG A 286 4.59 -6.88 3.00
C ARG A 286 3.12 -6.49 2.91
N GLU A 287 2.35 -6.84 3.93
CA GLU A 287 0.90 -6.55 4.00
C GLU A 287 0.14 -7.01 2.73
N SER A 288 0.57 -8.11 2.10
CA SER A 288 -0.02 -8.56 0.84
C SER A 288 -1.30 -9.37 1.07
N PRO A 289 -2.44 -9.00 0.45
CA PRO A 289 -3.66 -9.81 0.50
C PRO A 289 -3.48 -11.16 -0.21
N ALA A 290 -2.58 -11.26 -1.20
CA ALA A 290 -2.28 -12.52 -1.87
C ALA A 290 -1.64 -13.52 -0.92
N VAL A 291 -0.73 -13.05 -0.05
CA VAL A 291 -0.10 -13.87 1.00
C VAL A 291 -1.15 -14.35 2.01
N GLU A 292 -2.07 -13.47 2.41
CA GLU A 292 -3.18 -13.84 3.30
C GLU A 292 -4.10 -14.91 2.68
N VAL A 293 -4.47 -14.76 1.40
CA VAL A 293 -5.25 -15.78 0.67
C VAL A 293 -4.54 -17.14 0.69
N VAL A 294 -3.24 -17.18 0.45
CA VAL A 294 -2.47 -18.44 0.49
C VAL A 294 -2.51 -19.07 1.88
N HIS A 295 -2.31 -18.29 2.95
CA HIS A 295 -2.42 -18.79 4.32
C HIS A 295 -3.81 -19.34 4.64
N LEU A 296 -4.87 -18.65 4.22
CA LEU A 296 -6.24 -19.10 4.41
C LEU A 296 -6.51 -20.44 3.70
N LEU A 297 -6.04 -20.58 2.45
CA LEU A 297 -6.14 -21.83 1.70
C LEU A 297 -5.42 -22.98 2.40
N GLN A 298 -4.21 -22.74 2.91
CA GLN A 298 -3.42 -23.73 3.63
C GLN A 298 -4.09 -24.14 4.95
N ARG A 299 -4.69 -23.20 5.69
CA ARG A 299 -5.46 -23.48 6.92
C ARG A 299 -6.66 -24.39 6.66
N GLU A 300 -7.30 -24.27 5.50
CA GLU A 300 -8.38 -25.18 5.05
C GLU A 300 -7.86 -26.51 4.46
N GLY A 301 -6.54 -26.74 4.51
CA GLY A 301 -5.90 -28.00 4.13
C GLY A 301 -5.50 -28.12 2.66
N ALA A 302 -5.48 -27.02 1.89
CA ALA A 302 -4.92 -27.01 0.54
C ALA A 302 -3.39 -27.10 0.57
N LEU A 303 -2.82 -27.76 -0.43
CA LEU A 303 -1.39 -27.83 -0.69
C LEU A 303 -1.02 -26.75 -1.70
N VAL A 304 -0.63 -25.57 -1.22
CA VAL A 304 -0.36 -24.42 -2.09
C VAL A 304 1.13 -24.32 -2.42
N LYS A 305 1.46 -24.21 -3.71
CA LYS A 305 2.77 -23.75 -4.19
C LYS A 305 2.59 -22.37 -4.80
N ALA A 306 3.38 -21.41 -4.35
CA ALA A 306 3.30 -20.04 -4.83
C ALA A 306 4.48 -19.69 -5.75
N PHE A 307 4.23 -18.90 -6.80
CA PHE A 307 5.26 -18.34 -7.66
C PHE A 307 5.13 -16.83 -7.73
N GLU A 308 6.20 -16.11 -7.40
CA GLU A 308 6.31 -14.66 -7.51
C GLU A 308 7.49 -14.31 -8.44
N PRO A 309 7.23 -13.83 -9.67
CA PRO A 309 8.29 -13.56 -10.65
C PRO A 309 9.29 -12.48 -10.20
N PHE A 310 8.87 -11.53 -9.36
CA PHE A 310 9.74 -10.42 -8.93
C PHE A 310 10.52 -10.74 -7.65
N LYS A 311 10.28 -11.90 -7.04
CA LYS A 311 10.95 -12.36 -5.81
C LYS A 311 10.95 -13.89 -5.71
N ALA A 312 11.68 -14.53 -6.63
CA ALA A 312 11.74 -15.99 -6.75
C ALA A 312 12.31 -16.70 -5.51
N ASP A 313 13.07 -15.98 -4.68
CA ASP A 313 13.64 -16.42 -3.40
C ASP A 313 12.79 -15.98 -2.19
N ALA A 314 11.51 -15.66 -2.40
CA ALA A 314 10.61 -15.25 -1.33
C ALA A 314 10.56 -16.28 -0.19
N ASP A 315 11.12 -15.92 0.95
CA ASP A 315 10.97 -16.68 2.19
C ASP A 315 9.82 -16.08 3.00
N LEU A 316 8.67 -16.75 2.94
CA LEU A 316 7.46 -16.37 3.68
C LEU A 316 7.10 -17.50 4.65
N PRO A 317 6.96 -17.21 5.95
CA PRO A 317 6.69 -18.24 6.96
C PRO A 317 5.47 -19.10 6.61
N GLY A 318 5.68 -20.39 6.38
CA GLY A 318 4.59 -21.34 6.09
C GLY A 318 4.11 -21.38 4.64
N ILE A 319 4.64 -20.55 3.73
CA ILE A 319 4.32 -20.60 2.30
C ILE A 319 5.43 -21.31 1.54
N THR A 320 5.06 -22.32 0.76
CA THR A 320 6.00 -22.95 -0.19
C THR A 320 6.08 -22.10 -1.46
N ALA A 321 6.89 -21.04 -1.42
CA ALA A 321 7.26 -20.28 -2.61
C ALA A 321 8.31 -21.07 -3.41
N VAL A 322 8.11 -21.17 -4.72
CA VAL A 322 9.00 -21.92 -5.62
C VAL A 322 9.60 -20.97 -6.67
N PRO A 323 10.84 -21.21 -7.12
CA PRO A 323 11.58 -20.22 -7.90
C PRO A 323 11.17 -20.15 -9.37
N THR A 324 10.36 -21.09 -9.86
CA THR A 324 9.93 -21.14 -11.25
C THR A 324 8.44 -21.39 -11.40
N LEU A 325 7.86 -20.86 -12.48
CA LEU A 325 6.47 -21.05 -12.83
C LEU A 325 6.14 -22.55 -13.01
N GLU A 326 7.04 -23.29 -13.68
CA GLU A 326 6.92 -24.73 -13.90
C GLU A 326 6.81 -25.51 -12.59
N ALA A 327 7.59 -25.14 -11.58
CA ALA A 327 7.59 -25.81 -10.28
C ALA A 327 6.27 -25.62 -9.53
N ALA A 328 5.66 -24.42 -9.65
CA ALA A 328 4.37 -24.12 -9.03
C ALA A 328 3.24 -24.86 -9.73
N LEU A 329 3.26 -24.87 -11.06
CA LEU A 329 2.24 -25.48 -11.91
C LEU A 329 2.29 -27.02 -11.93
N LYS A 330 3.45 -27.61 -11.61
CA LYS A 330 3.64 -29.07 -11.60
C LYS A 330 2.68 -29.75 -10.62
N GLU A 331 1.82 -30.62 -11.18
CA GLU A 331 0.80 -31.40 -10.48
C GLU A 331 -0.30 -30.58 -9.80
N ALA A 332 -0.48 -29.31 -10.18
CA ALA A 332 -1.60 -28.53 -9.68
C ALA A 332 -2.94 -29.11 -10.14
N ASP A 333 -3.94 -29.09 -9.26
CA ASP A 333 -5.34 -29.35 -9.59
C ASP A 333 -6.00 -28.09 -10.15
N ALA A 334 -5.56 -26.92 -9.69
CA ALA A 334 -6.04 -25.61 -10.10
C ALA A 334 -4.95 -24.54 -10.08
N VAL A 335 -5.13 -23.51 -10.90
CA VAL A 335 -4.25 -22.35 -10.97
C VAL A 335 -5.01 -21.11 -10.52
N LEU A 336 -4.46 -20.39 -9.55
CA LEU A 336 -5.04 -19.20 -8.92
C LEU A 336 -4.18 -17.99 -9.25
N LEU A 337 -4.72 -17.03 -10.00
CA LEU A 337 -4.06 -15.76 -10.30
C LEU A 337 -4.45 -14.73 -9.24
N LEU A 338 -3.47 -14.32 -8.42
CA LEU A 338 -3.66 -13.35 -7.33
C LEU A 338 -3.17 -11.95 -7.68
N VAL A 339 -2.15 -11.84 -8.54
CA VAL A 339 -1.55 -10.55 -8.89
C VAL A 339 -1.40 -10.44 -10.39
N ASN A 340 -1.82 -9.30 -10.95
CA ASN A 340 -1.83 -9.06 -12.39
C ASN A 340 -0.46 -8.64 -12.94
N HIS A 341 0.59 -9.39 -12.60
CA HIS A 341 1.93 -9.19 -13.15
C HIS A 341 1.92 -9.28 -14.66
N THR A 342 2.76 -8.48 -15.30
CA THR A 342 2.85 -8.45 -16.76
C THR A 342 3.22 -9.81 -17.35
N GLU A 343 4.13 -10.57 -16.71
CA GLU A 343 4.53 -11.91 -17.14
C GLU A 343 3.42 -12.95 -16.98
N LEU A 344 2.68 -12.92 -15.86
CA LEU A 344 1.58 -13.86 -15.59
C LEU A 344 0.37 -13.57 -16.48
N ARG A 345 0.10 -12.28 -16.76
CA ARG A 345 -0.89 -11.85 -17.74
C ARG A 345 -0.52 -12.28 -19.15
N ALA A 346 0.75 -12.49 -19.49
CA ALA A 346 1.16 -12.91 -20.83
C ALA A 346 0.94 -14.41 -21.12
N LEU A 347 0.61 -15.22 -20.12
CA LEU A 347 0.37 -16.66 -20.30
C LEU A 347 -0.80 -16.92 -21.24
N THR A 348 -0.60 -17.77 -22.25
CA THR A 348 -1.65 -18.17 -23.20
C THR A 348 -2.26 -19.51 -22.78
N PRO A 349 -3.49 -19.83 -23.23
CA PRO A 349 -4.12 -21.12 -22.94
C PRO A 349 -3.25 -22.33 -23.32
N GLU A 350 -2.61 -22.29 -24.48
CA GLU A 350 -1.78 -23.38 -25.00
C GLU A 350 -0.52 -23.56 -24.15
N LYS A 351 0.13 -22.45 -23.78
CA LYS A 351 1.32 -22.48 -22.92
C LYS A 351 0.97 -23.05 -21.55
N LEU A 352 -0.12 -22.58 -20.93
CA LEU A 352 -0.50 -23.06 -19.60
C LEU A 352 -0.89 -24.54 -19.64
N ALA A 353 -1.66 -24.98 -20.65
CA ALA A 353 -2.08 -26.37 -20.80
C ALA A 353 -0.91 -27.35 -20.97
N ALA A 354 0.22 -26.88 -21.53
CA ALA A 354 1.45 -27.66 -21.66
C ALA A 354 2.25 -27.77 -20.34
N LEU A 355 2.07 -26.83 -19.41
CA LEU A 355 2.83 -26.75 -18.15
C LEU A 355 2.15 -27.44 -16.97
N THR A 356 0.83 -27.67 -17.04
CA THR A 356 0.07 -28.24 -15.92
C THR A 356 -1.06 -29.17 -16.37
N PRO A 357 -1.36 -30.24 -15.61
CA PRO A 357 -2.59 -31.00 -15.79
C PRO A 357 -3.85 -30.24 -15.31
N ALA A 358 -3.70 -29.15 -14.54
CA ALA A 358 -4.83 -28.37 -14.04
C ALA A 358 -5.73 -27.88 -15.18
N ARG A 359 -7.05 -27.98 -14.99
CA ARG A 359 -8.05 -27.44 -15.91
C ARG A 359 -9.02 -26.46 -15.25
N ILE A 360 -8.78 -26.12 -13.99
CA ILE A 360 -9.54 -25.09 -13.28
C ILE A 360 -8.65 -23.87 -13.10
N LEU A 361 -9.10 -22.73 -13.62
CA LEU A 361 -8.47 -21.43 -13.46
C LEU A 361 -9.33 -20.55 -12.57
N ILE A 362 -8.69 -19.85 -11.63
CA ILE A 362 -9.34 -18.90 -10.75
C ILE A 362 -8.63 -17.57 -10.91
N ASP A 363 -9.30 -16.59 -11.50
CA ASP A 363 -8.74 -15.27 -11.80
C ASP A 363 -9.36 -14.22 -10.87
N THR A 364 -8.56 -13.68 -9.95
CA THR A 364 -9.01 -12.68 -8.97
C THR A 364 -8.78 -11.23 -9.41
N VAL A 365 -8.11 -11.02 -10.55
CA VAL A 365 -7.62 -9.71 -11.00
C VAL A 365 -7.96 -9.41 -12.46
N ASN A 366 -8.75 -10.28 -13.09
CA ASN A 366 -9.14 -10.21 -14.50
C ASN A 366 -7.95 -10.13 -15.46
N GLY A 367 -6.83 -10.76 -15.10
CA GLY A 367 -5.60 -10.76 -15.88
C GLY A 367 -5.71 -11.61 -17.16
N TRP A 368 -6.69 -12.50 -17.23
CA TRP A 368 -6.82 -13.51 -18.28
C TRP A 368 -8.05 -13.32 -19.17
N ALA A 369 -8.76 -12.19 -19.02
CA ALA A 369 -9.88 -11.78 -19.87
C ALA A 369 -9.55 -11.79 -21.37
N GLY A 370 -10.55 -12.11 -22.19
CA GLY A 370 -10.46 -12.04 -23.66
C GLY A 370 -9.66 -13.16 -24.33
N LYS A 371 -9.19 -14.15 -23.58
CA LYS A 371 -8.49 -15.32 -24.12
C LYS A 371 -9.41 -16.55 -24.16
N ASN A 372 -9.20 -17.41 -25.14
CA ASN A 372 -10.02 -18.61 -25.35
C ASN A 372 -9.59 -19.79 -24.44
N TRP A 373 -9.68 -19.60 -23.13
CA TRP A 373 -9.34 -20.64 -22.14
C TRP A 373 -10.27 -21.86 -22.24
N GLU A 374 -11.57 -21.64 -22.45
CA GLU A 374 -12.56 -22.71 -22.64
C GLU A 374 -12.20 -23.57 -23.87
N GLY A 375 -11.75 -22.96 -24.96
CA GLY A 375 -11.27 -23.67 -26.15
C GLY A 375 -10.03 -24.54 -25.93
N ALA A 376 -9.22 -24.24 -24.90
CA ALA A 376 -8.09 -25.07 -24.47
C ALA A 376 -8.47 -26.06 -23.34
N GLY A 377 -9.77 -26.20 -23.03
CA GLY A 377 -10.29 -27.14 -22.06
C GLY A 377 -10.25 -26.69 -20.61
N PHE A 378 -10.07 -25.39 -20.34
CA PHE A 378 -10.13 -24.83 -18.99
C PHE A 378 -11.55 -24.42 -18.60
N VAL A 379 -11.88 -24.62 -17.33
CA VAL A 379 -13.01 -23.99 -16.64
C VAL A 379 -12.46 -22.78 -15.89
N VAL A 380 -13.01 -21.60 -16.17
CA VAL A 380 -12.54 -20.34 -15.59
C VAL A 380 -13.57 -19.81 -14.59
N HIS A 381 -13.10 -19.52 -13.39
CA HIS A 381 -13.84 -18.83 -12.34
C HIS A 381 -13.21 -17.44 -12.14
N CYS A 382 -13.96 -16.38 -12.39
CA CYS A 382 -13.48 -15.02 -12.18
C CYS A 382 -14.13 -14.42 -10.92
N LEU A 383 -13.35 -13.66 -10.16
CA LEU A 383 -13.87 -12.91 -9.01
C LEU A 383 -15.02 -12.00 -9.44
N GLY A 384 -16.17 -12.12 -8.78
CA GLY A 384 -17.35 -11.31 -9.07
C GLY A 384 -18.04 -11.66 -10.39
N VAL A 385 -17.84 -12.87 -10.92
CA VAL A 385 -18.55 -13.38 -12.10
C VAL A 385 -19.21 -14.70 -11.74
N ARG A 386 -20.53 -14.75 -11.86
CA ARG A 386 -21.31 -15.99 -11.70
C ARG A 386 -22.23 -16.17 -12.90
N LYS A 387 -21.85 -17.10 -13.78
CA LYS A 387 -22.69 -17.55 -14.91
C LYS A 387 -23.81 -18.47 -14.43
#